data_AF-A0A8J5PHR9-F1
#
_entry.id   AF-A0A8J5PHR9-F1
#
_cell.length_a   1.000
_cell.length_b   1.000
_cell.length_c   1.000
_cell.angle_alpha   90.00
_cell.angle_beta   90.00
_cell.angle_gamma   90.00
#
_symmetry.space_group_name_H-M   'P 1'
#
loop_
_entity.id
_entity.type
_entity.pdbx_description
1 polymer ?
#
loop_
_entity_poly.entity_id
_entity_poly.type
_entity_poly.pdbx_seq_one_letter_code
_entity_poly.pdbx_strand_id
1 'polypeptide(L)'
;MALFDEEDSNHHFNFGTGNVTHTEKVRNGDVSQEPSRWWFLSTAFPMIAGTLGPVASAFSICSLVEPWRQTRDPAGDIQDAVPVPDPSWLLIIEAIQLLVGIIANLFLLLNMARRVRFAIALPTTIVGWYASSICRIVLSATAARPFKDKGLSNEDIIWSQSFYYGMFSAILYFVDASLLTITFWGAYTHRYRKDLVLTMSQRTLMLQSILLLIYLLLGAYVFSEIESWNYLDAVYWTVVTLFTVGFGDYYPTTDLGRGLLIPFALAGIISLGLVISSVRSLILEYGSRCVGARIHNRKRDRTIRKMLRNCDSKTLDPVYQDLQTPHASSPELQRREFDRRKAEFQLMRRIQAKTSTRRRWVAMAISTFLWLLLWLVGALIFQKAEQAYQGWTYFDAVYFCFVAWTTIGYGDFAPVSNAGRSFYVFWSLLALPTMTILISNASDTVVRIVRNGTILIGSITILPNSRGFVGNAKTLGNKITFGRVFRDHSMGPDDTEASSKANNQQLPTDQPSWRLQIHGALNLLRLSPPVYRIILATCPPGPISNSS
;
A
#
# COMPACT_ATOMS: atom_id res chain seq x y z
N MET A 1 -12.74 -22.66 38.23
CA MET A 1 -11.71 -22.84 39.29
C MET A 1 -10.67 -21.76 39.03
N ALA A 2 -10.88 -20.53 39.54
CA ALA A 2 -10.52 -20.04 40.88
C ALA A 2 -8.97 -19.97 41.01
N LEU A 3 -8.29 -18.86 41.33
CA LEU A 3 -8.52 -17.71 42.23
C LEU A 3 -7.62 -16.52 41.79
N PHE A 4 -8.12 -15.27 41.82
CA PHE A 4 -7.78 -14.17 42.75
C PHE A 4 -6.30 -13.72 42.81
N ASP A 5 -6.06 -12.43 42.54
CA ASP A 5 -5.46 -11.53 43.53
C ASP A 5 -5.80 -10.07 43.21
N GLU A 6 -6.36 -9.42 44.22
CA GLU A 6 -6.81 -8.03 44.34
C GLU A 6 -6.25 -7.58 45.70
N GLU A 7 -5.37 -6.56 45.71
CA GLU A 7 -5.25 -5.51 46.74
C GLU A 7 -3.90 -4.78 46.66
N ASP A 8 -3.98 -3.45 46.52
CA ASP A 8 -3.26 -2.40 47.28
C ASP A 8 -3.02 -1.15 46.40
N SER A 9 -3.11 0.10 46.87
CA SER A 9 -3.97 0.80 47.82
C SER A 9 -3.56 2.30 47.72
N ASN A 10 -4.57 3.18 47.79
CA ASN A 10 -4.55 4.55 48.34
C ASN A 10 -3.47 5.59 47.95
N HIS A 11 -3.92 6.67 47.31
CA HIS A 11 -3.60 8.02 47.77
C HIS A 11 -4.84 8.94 47.75
N HIS A 12 -5.23 9.38 48.95
CA HIS A 12 -6.21 10.43 49.22
C HIS A 12 -5.79 11.79 48.66
N PHE A 13 -6.74 12.58 48.13
CA PHE A 13 -6.66 14.06 48.20
C PHE A 13 -8.04 14.70 48.39
N ASN A 14 -8.07 15.66 49.31
CA ASN A 14 -9.20 16.33 49.94
C ASN A 14 -10.14 17.11 48.99
N PHE A 15 -11.43 17.11 49.36
CA PHE A 15 -12.42 18.10 48.93
C PHE A 15 -12.12 19.46 49.56
N GLY A 16 -11.79 20.47 48.73
CA GLY A 16 -11.69 21.87 49.11
C GLY A 16 -12.67 22.70 48.29
N THR A 17 -13.60 23.35 48.98
CA THR A 17 -14.55 24.33 48.46
C THR A 17 -13.81 25.59 47.99
N GLY A 18 -13.81 25.87 46.69
CA GLY A 18 -13.17 27.04 46.12
C GLY A 18 -13.81 27.45 44.79
N ASN A 19 -14.24 28.71 44.72
CA ASN A 19 -14.91 29.35 43.59
C ASN A 19 -14.19 29.12 42.25
N VAL A 20 -14.89 28.50 41.30
CA VAL A 20 -14.43 28.33 39.91
C VAL A 20 -14.58 29.67 39.19
N THR A 21 -13.48 30.40 39.08
CA THR A 21 -13.29 31.49 38.10
C THR A 21 -12.56 30.92 36.89
N HIS A 22 -13.08 31.23 35.69
CA HIS A 22 -12.46 31.06 34.37
C HIS A 22 -11.62 29.79 34.13
N THR A 23 -12.25 28.71 33.67
CA THR A 23 -11.55 27.60 33.03
C THR A 23 -12.02 27.41 31.59
N GLU A 24 -11.12 27.78 30.68
CA GLU A 24 -10.83 27.11 29.40
C GLU A 24 -12.00 26.35 28.75
N LYS A 25 -12.59 26.98 27.72
CA LYS A 25 -13.34 26.26 26.69
C LYS A 25 -12.44 25.18 26.10
N VAL A 26 -12.56 23.95 26.60
CA VAL A 26 -12.05 22.75 25.96
C VAL A 26 -12.67 22.69 24.57
N ARG A 27 -11.85 23.03 23.59
CA ARG A 27 -12.16 22.97 22.17
C ARG A 27 -12.28 21.49 21.81
N ASN A 28 -13.49 20.96 21.80
CA ASN A 28 -13.85 19.62 21.28
C ASN A 28 -13.54 19.42 19.76
N GLY A 29 -12.70 20.26 19.16
CA GLY A 29 -12.22 20.16 17.78
C GLY A 29 -10.81 19.59 17.63
N ASP A 30 -10.05 19.40 18.71
CA ASP A 30 -8.61 19.09 18.62
C ASP A 30 -8.30 17.58 18.70
N VAL A 31 -9.28 16.72 18.99
CA VAL A 31 -9.09 15.25 19.14
C VAL A 31 -8.95 14.49 17.79
N SER A 32 -8.99 15.18 16.64
CA SER A 32 -8.88 14.51 15.32
C SER A 32 -7.82 15.08 14.38
N GLN A 33 -6.85 15.84 14.92
CA GLN A 33 -5.77 16.44 14.14
C GLN A 33 -4.38 15.95 14.54
N GLU A 34 -4.20 14.64 14.77
CA GLU A 34 -2.84 14.13 14.60
C GLU A 34 -2.40 14.40 13.15
N PRO A 35 -1.21 14.97 12.91
CA PRO A 35 -0.82 15.34 11.56
C PRO A 35 -0.68 14.04 10.76
N SER A 36 -1.61 13.78 9.84
CA SER A 36 -1.75 12.51 9.10
C SER A 36 -0.48 12.01 8.38
N ARG A 37 0.58 12.83 8.32
CA ARG A 37 1.92 12.44 7.87
C ARG A 37 2.54 11.43 8.84
N TRP A 38 2.49 11.70 10.15
CA TRP A 38 3.13 10.86 11.17
C TRP A 38 2.46 9.49 11.28
N TRP A 39 1.13 9.45 11.17
CA TRP A 39 0.40 8.20 11.05
C TRP A 39 0.83 7.40 9.82
N PHE A 40 0.92 8.04 8.65
CA PHE A 40 1.35 7.34 7.42
C PHE A 40 2.76 6.80 7.55
N LEU A 41 3.69 7.60 8.09
CA LEU A 41 5.06 7.18 8.35
C LEU A 41 5.10 5.98 9.30
N SER A 42 4.32 5.99 10.38
CA SER A 42 4.30 4.93 11.40
C SER A 42 3.82 3.57 10.89
N THR A 43 3.07 3.54 9.79
CA THR A 43 2.47 2.31 9.24
C THR A 43 3.11 1.88 7.92
N ALA A 44 3.38 2.81 7.00
CA ALA A 44 3.88 2.50 5.66
C ALA A 44 5.35 2.07 5.66
N PHE A 45 6.19 2.72 6.46
CA PHE A 45 7.63 2.47 6.44
C PHE A 45 8.00 1.10 7.03
N PRO A 46 7.45 0.68 8.19
CA PRO A 46 7.71 -0.66 8.71
C PRO A 46 7.18 -1.78 7.82
N MET A 47 6.10 -1.53 7.08
CA MET A 47 5.63 -2.47 6.07
C MET A 47 6.67 -2.66 4.97
N ILE A 48 7.07 -1.57 4.31
CA ILE A 48 8.00 -1.60 3.18
C ILE A 48 9.30 -2.30 3.63
N ALA A 49 9.82 -1.91 4.79
CA ALA A 49 11.00 -2.54 5.39
C ALA A 49 10.81 -4.04 5.68
N GLY A 50 9.63 -4.45 6.18
CA GLY A 50 9.31 -5.86 6.38
C GLY A 50 9.22 -6.66 5.08
N THR A 51 8.92 -6.01 3.95
CA THR A 51 8.87 -6.68 2.63
C THR A 51 10.23 -6.74 1.95
N LEU A 52 11.00 -5.66 2.01
CA LEU A 52 12.28 -5.50 1.30
C LEU A 52 13.46 -6.06 2.10
N GLY A 53 13.38 -6.10 3.44
CA GLY A 53 14.41 -6.69 4.30
C GLY A 53 14.75 -8.14 3.94
N PRO A 54 13.76 -9.04 3.78
CA PRO A 54 14.01 -10.40 3.29
C PRO A 54 14.62 -10.45 1.88
N VAL A 55 14.19 -9.56 0.97
CA VAL A 55 14.73 -9.46 -0.39
C VAL A 55 16.21 -9.05 -0.34
N ALA A 56 16.57 -8.10 0.52
CA ALA A 56 17.95 -7.69 0.74
C ALA A 56 18.83 -8.84 1.25
N SER A 57 18.30 -9.69 2.13
CA SER A 57 18.99 -10.92 2.57
C SER A 57 19.11 -11.95 1.44
N ALA A 58 18.10 -12.13 0.61
CA ALA A 58 18.19 -13.03 -0.55
C ALA A 58 19.31 -12.61 -1.51
N PHE A 59 19.41 -11.33 -1.85
CA PHE A 59 20.53 -10.82 -2.64
C PHE A 59 21.87 -10.89 -1.92
N SER A 60 21.87 -10.78 -0.59
CA SER A 60 23.07 -11.01 0.22
C SER A 60 23.54 -12.46 0.18
N ILE A 61 22.62 -13.43 0.00
CA ILE A 61 22.97 -14.83 -0.21
C ILE A 61 23.55 -14.99 -1.61
N CYS A 62 22.88 -14.47 -2.65
CA CYS A 62 23.35 -14.54 -4.03
C CYS A 62 24.76 -13.97 -4.22
N SER A 63 25.13 -12.90 -3.50
CA SER A 63 26.47 -12.32 -3.62
C SER A 63 27.60 -13.19 -3.06
N LEU A 64 27.29 -14.13 -2.15
CA LEU A 64 28.28 -14.97 -1.48
C LEU A 64 28.59 -16.26 -2.27
N VAL A 65 27.70 -16.66 -3.19
CA VAL A 65 27.77 -17.99 -3.83
C VAL A 65 28.86 -18.05 -4.89
N GLU A 66 28.98 -17.02 -5.74
CA GLU A 66 29.97 -16.98 -6.82
C GLU A 66 30.97 -15.83 -6.60
N PRO A 67 32.22 -15.96 -7.09
CA PRO A 67 33.20 -14.89 -7.00
C PRO A 67 32.74 -13.61 -7.73
N TRP A 68 33.14 -12.46 -7.22
CA TRP A 68 32.76 -11.12 -7.69
C TRP A 68 33.40 -10.73 -9.03
N ARG A 69 34.48 -11.41 -9.43
CA ARG A 69 35.26 -11.11 -10.63
C ARG A 69 35.31 -12.30 -11.57
N GLN A 70 35.25 -12.03 -12.86
CA GLN A 70 35.37 -13.01 -13.95
C GLN A 70 36.34 -12.48 -15.01
N THR A 71 37.10 -13.38 -15.63
CA THR A 71 37.99 -13.05 -16.75
C THR A 71 37.35 -13.43 -18.06
N ARG A 72 37.36 -12.50 -19.01
CA ARG A 72 36.86 -12.69 -20.38
C ARG A 72 38.02 -13.07 -21.29
N ASP A 73 37.85 -14.17 -22.04
CA ASP A 73 38.70 -14.44 -23.21
C ASP A 73 38.24 -13.54 -24.38
N PRO A 74 39.14 -12.82 -25.07
CA PRO A 74 38.80 -11.99 -26.23
C PRO A 74 38.04 -12.69 -27.36
N ALA A 75 38.10 -14.03 -27.45
CA ALA A 75 37.43 -14.83 -28.48
C ALA A 75 36.20 -15.63 -28.00
N GLY A 76 35.90 -15.65 -26.69
CA GLY A 76 34.83 -16.48 -26.09
C GLY A 76 33.49 -15.76 -25.88
N ASP A 77 32.43 -16.54 -25.69
CA ASP A 77 31.12 -16.03 -25.24
C ASP A 77 31.20 -15.63 -23.76
N ILE A 78 30.36 -14.69 -23.33
CA ILE A 78 30.29 -14.18 -21.95
C ILE A 78 29.97 -15.30 -20.96
N GLN A 79 29.24 -16.32 -21.42
CA GLN A 79 28.86 -17.49 -20.64
C GLN A 79 30.05 -18.38 -20.27
N ASP A 80 31.15 -18.31 -21.03
CA ASP A 80 32.39 -19.07 -20.78
C ASP A 80 33.40 -18.32 -19.91
N ALA A 81 33.02 -17.15 -19.36
CA ALA A 81 33.92 -16.33 -18.55
C ALA A 81 34.34 -17.07 -17.26
N VAL A 82 35.64 -17.32 -17.12
CA VAL A 82 36.18 -18.09 -16.00
C VAL A 82 36.14 -17.25 -14.71
N PRO A 83 35.56 -17.76 -13.61
CA PRO A 83 35.51 -17.03 -12.34
C PRO A 83 36.90 -16.91 -11.71
N VAL A 84 37.24 -15.71 -11.24
CA VAL A 84 38.47 -15.44 -10.51
C VAL A 84 38.21 -15.61 -9.02
N PRO A 85 38.94 -16.47 -8.30
CA PRO A 85 38.67 -16.72 -6.89
C PRO A 85 38.91 -15.47 -6.04
N ASP A 86 37.96 -15.18 -5.16
CA ASP A 86 38.06 -14.07 -4.24
C ASP A 86 38.89 -14.40 -3.00
N PRO A 87 39.53 -13.39 -2.39
CA PRO A 87 40.35 -13.62 -1.21
C PRO A 87 39.48 -14.03 -0.01
N SER A 88 39.98 -14.95 0.81
CA SER A 88 39.20 -15.54 1.92
C SER A 88 38.68 -14.52 2.93
N TRP A 89 39.37 -13.40 3.12
CA TRP A 89 38.90 -12.33 4.02
C TRP A 89 37.60 -11.69 3.52
N LEU A 90 37.40 -11.59 2.20
CA LEU A 90 36.19 -11.01 1.62
C LEU A 90 34.99 -11.92 1.93
N LEU A 91 35.14 -13.23 1.67
CA LEU A 91 34.12 -14.24 1.96
C LEU A 91 33.73 -14.31 3.44
N ILE A 92 34.72 -14.21 4.34
CA ILE A 92 34.46 -14.22 5.79
C ILE A 92 33.63 -12.99 6.20
N ILE A 93 34.01 -11.81 5.72
CA ILE A 93 33.24 -10.59 6.02
C ILE A 93 31.84 -10.73 5.42
N GLU A 94 31.70 -11.25 4.20
CA GLU A 94 30.41 -11.57 3.57
C GLU A 94 29.50 -12.45 4.40
N ALA A 95 30.02 -13.56 4.91
CA ALA A 95 29.25 -14.43 5.80
C ALA A 95 28.81 -13.70 7.08
N ILE A 96 29.68 -12.87 7.66
CA ILE A 96 29.37 -12.13 8.89
C ILE A 96 28.27 -11.08 8.64
N GLN A 97 28.34 -10.27 7.58
CA GLN A 97 27.29 -9.27 7.35
C GLN A 97 25.97 -9.87 6.88
N LEU A 98 25.98 -11.03 6.20
CA LEU A 98 24.76 -11.80 5.96
C LEU A 98 24.12 -12.25 7.28
N LEU A 99 24.92 -12.80 8.22
CA LEU A 99 24.42 -13.23 9.53
C LEU A 99 23.80 -12.05 10.31
N VAL A 100 24.46 -10.90 10.32
CA VAL A 100 23.94 -9.67 10.95
C VAL A 100 22.61 -9.24 10.29
N GLY A 101 22.52 -9.31 8.96
CA GLY A 101 21.30 -9.00 8.21
C GLY A 101 20.13 -9.95 8.53
N ILE A 102 20.40 -11.25 8.63
CA ILE A 102 19.41 -12.27 9.01
C ILE A 102 18.94 -12.05 10.44
N ILE A 103 19.84 -11.78 11.38
CA ILE A 103 19.49 -11.46 12.77
C ILE A 103 18.61 -10.20 12.81
N ALA A 104 18.95 -9.14 12.08
CA ALA A 104 18.14 -7.93 12.00
C ALA A 104 16.72 -8.19 11.47
N ASN A 105 16.58 -9.02 10.43
CA ASN A 105 15.29 -9.48 9.89
C ASN A 105 14.50 -10.31 10.92
N LEU A 106 15.17 -11.17 11.68
CA LEU A 106 14.54 -11.96 12.74
C LEU A 106 14.01 -11.07 13.87
N PHE A 107 14.78 -10.08 14.32
CA PHE A 107 14.33 -9.12 15.33
C PHE A 107 13.12 -8.31 14.86
N LEU A 108 13.10 -7.92 13.58
CA LEU A 108 11.95 -7.25 12.98
C LEU A 108 10.71 -8.16 13.01
N LEU A 109 10.87 -9.44 12.63
CA LEU A 109 9.80 -10.42 12.67
C LEU A 109 9.29 -10.68 14.08
N LEU A 110 10.19 -10.85 15.05
CA LEU A 110 9.85 -11.05 16.46
C LEU A 110 9.15 -9.84 17.06
N ASN A 111 9.47 -8.63 16.59
CA ASN A 111 8.75 -7.42 16.97
C ASN A 111 7.30 -7.46 16.49
N MET A 112 7.10 -7.79 15.21
CA MET A 112 5.77 -7.91 14.61
C MET A 112 4.94 -9.04 15.23
N ALA A 113 5.60 -10.12 15.65
CA ALA A 113 5.00 -11.22 16.40
C ALA A 113 4.68 -10.87 17.87
N ARG A 114 4.98 -9.64 18.31
CA ARG A 114 4.87 -9.18 19.72
C ARG A 114 5.66 -10.05 20.70
N ARG A 115 6.69 -10.75 20.22
CA ARG A 115 7.60 -11.56 21.05
C ARG A 115 8.71 -10.70 21.64
N VAL A 116 9.16 -9.67 20.91
CA VAL A 116 10.21 -8.73 21.36
C VAL A 116 9.66 -7.31 21.38
N ARG A 117 9.99 -6.57 22.45
CA ARG A 117 9.53 -5.18 22.66
C ARG A 117 10.09 -4.24 21.60
N PHE A 118 9.29 -3.24 21.20
CA PHE A 118 9.66 -2.22 20.21
C PHE A 118 10.98 -1.51 20.51
N ALA A 119 11.22 -1.19 21.79
CA ALA A 119 12.42 -0.49 22.23
C ALA A 119 13.72 -1.29 22.03
N ILE A 120 13.65 -2.61 21.93
CA ILE A 120 14.81 -3.47 21.71
C ILE A 120 14.92 -3.85 20.24
N ALA A 121 13.81 -4.30 19.64
CA ALA A 121 13.85 -4.82 18.29
C ALA A 121 14.21 -3.78 17.23
N LEU A 122 13.59 -2.59 17.27
CA LEU A 122 13.77 -1.62 16.19
C LEU A 122 15.21 -1.07 16.14
N PRO A 123 15.84 -0.67 17.26
CA PRO A 123 17.25 -0.29 17.26
C PRO A 123 18.18 -1.41 16.79
N THR A 124 17.97 -2.65 17.25
CA THR A 124 18.79 -3.79 16.81
C THR A 124 18.68 -4.03 15.31
N THR A 125 17.47 -3.98 14.74
CA THR A 125 17.26 -4.09 13.29
C THR A 125 17.93 -2.95 12.54
N ILE A 126 17.76 -1.70 12.97
CA ILE A 126 18.33 -0.52 12.31
C ILE A 126 19.87 -0.58 12.32
N VAL A 127 20.47 -0.85 13.48
CA VAL A 127 21.92 -0.95 13.62
C VAL A 127 22.46 -2.11 12.79
N GLY A 128 21.80 -3.27 12.83
CA GLY A 128 22.19 -4.43 12.03
C GLY A 128 22.18 -4.14 10.52
N TRP A 129 21.10 -3.57 9.99
CA TRP A 129 21.01 -3.26 8.56
C TRP A 129 21.97 -2.14 8.12
N TYR A 130 22.17 -1.09 8.90
CA TYR A 130 23.20 -0.10 8.57
C TYR A 130 24.61 -0.69 8.63
N ALA A 131 24.91 -1.52 9.63
CA ALA A 131 26.21 -2.19 9.72
C ALA A 131 26.44 -3.08 8.50
N SER A 132 25.48 -3.91 8.12
CA SER A 132 25.55 -4.75 6.91
C SER A 132 25.68 -3.91 5.64
N SER A 133 24.89 -2.85 5.50
CA SER A 133 24.91 -1.97 4.32
C SER A 133 26.24 -1.24 4.16
N ILE A 134 26.72 -0.56 5.21
CA ILE A 134 27.99 0.19 5.20
C ILE A 134 29.15 -0.76 4.94
N CYS A 135 29.17 -1.92 5.59
CA CYS A 135 30.20 -2.93 5.36
C CYS A 135 30.23 -3.38 3.90
N ARG A 136 29.08 -3.66 3.28
CA ARG A 136 29.00 -4.03 1.87
C ARG A 136 29.43 -2.90 0.94
N ILE A 137 29.05 -1.66 1.19
CA ILE A 137 29.52 -0.49 0.40
C ILE A 137 31.04 -0.37 0.48
N VAL A 138 31.61 -0.50 1.68
CA VAL A 138 33.07 -0.48 1.87
C VAL A 138 33.73 -1.64 1.13
N LEU A 139 33.18 -2.86 1.21
CA LEU A 139 33.68 -4.02 0.48
C LEU A 139 33.65 -3.80 -1.03
N SER A 140 32.53 -3.35 -1.59
CA SER A 140 32.41 -3.02 -3.01
C SER A 140 33.41 -1.94 -3.43
N ALA A 141 33.65 -0.92 -2.60
CA ALA A 141 34.65 0.11 -2.87
C ALA A 141 36.09 -0.42 -2.79
N THR A 142 36.38 -1.35 -1.88
CA THR A 142 37.70 -1.99 -1.78
C THR A 142 37.95 -2.98 -2.90
N ALA A 143 36.93 -3.74 -3.30
CA ALA A 143 37.00 -4.70 -4.40
C ALA A 143 37.14 -4.01 -5.75
N ALA A 144 36.54 -2.83 -5.92
CA ALA A 144 36.68 -2.00 -7.13
C ALA A 144 38.09 -1.43 -7.35
N ARG A 145 38.99 -1.51 -6.35
CA ARG A 145 40.40 -1.18 -6.58
C ARG A 145 41.07 -2.31 -7.34
N PRO A 146 41.87 -2.04 -8.38
CA PRO A 146 42.60 -3.08 -9.08
C PRO A 146 43.53 -3.78 -8.11
N PHE A 147 43.20 -5.01 -7.74
CA PHE A 147 44.22 -5.91 -7.21
C PHE A 147 45.20 -6.11 -8.37
N LYS A 148 46.44 -5.65 -8.18
CA LYS A 148 47.56 -6.02 -9.06
C LYS A 148 47.87 -7.51 -8.87
N ASP A 149 46.91 -8.36 -9.17
CA ASP A 149 47.11 -9.80 -9.12
C ASP A 149 47.71 -10.24 -10.46
N LYS A 150 49.00 -10.59 -10.39
CA LYS A 150 49.72 -11.51 -11.27
C LYS A 150 49.35 -11.47 -12.76
N GLY A 151 49.75 -10.41 -13.47
CA GLY A 151 50.00 -10.47 -14.92
C GLY A 151 48.79 -10.50 -15.84
N LEU A 152 47.55 -10.38 -15.35
CA LEU A 152 46.39 -10.14 -16.21
C LEU A 152 46.23 -8.64 -16.50
N SER A 153 45.91 -8.31 -17.74
CA SER A 153 45.59 -6.95 -18.13
C SER A 153 44.25 -6.54 -17.52
N ASN A 154 44.10 -5.28 -17.08
CA ASN A 154 42.84 -4.78 -16.51
C ASN A 154 41.69 -4.75 -17.54
N GLU A 155 41.98 -4.92 -18.83
CA GLU A 155 40.98 -4.87 -19.90
C GLU A 155 40.18 -6.18 -20.02
N ASP A 156 40.63 -7.25 -19.35
CA ASP A 156 40.02 -8.59 -19.46
C ASP A 156 39.11 -8.95 -18.26
N ILE A 157 38.97 -8.08 -17.25
CA ILE A 157 38.20 -8.38 -16.03
C ILE A 157 36.81 -7.74 -16.10
N ILE A 158 35.77 -8.56 -15.98
CA ILE A 158 34.37 -8.14 -15.87
C ILE A 158 33.81 -8.45 -14.47
N TRP A 159 32.82 -7.67 -14.04
CA TRP A 159 32.11 -7.90 -12.79
C TRP A 159 31.07 -9.01 -12.98
N SER A 160 31.05 -9.96 -12.05
CA SER A 160 30.09 -11.06 -12.05
C SER A 160 28.72 -10.61 -11.53
N GLN A 161 27.70 -11.47 -11.68
CA GLN A 161 26.37 -11.23 -11.13
C GLN A 161 26.38 -11.06 -9.61
N SER A 162 27.24 -11.79 -8.90
CA SER A 162 27.41 -11.70 -7.43
C SER A 162 27.70 -10.27 -6.97
N PHE A 163 28.56 -9.55 -7.68
CA PHE A 163 28.90 -8.17 -7.33
C PHE A 163 27.68 -7.25 -7.39
N TYR A 164 26.83 -7.40 -8.42
CA TYR A 164 25.60 -6.62 -8.56
C TYR A 164 24.56 -6.97 -7.50
N TYR A 165 24.36 -8.25 -7.18
CA TYR A 165 23.55 -8.66 -6.01
C TYR A 165 24.12 -8.10 -4.69
N GLY A 166 25.45 -8.08 -4.60
CA GLY A 166 26.28 -7.30 -3.67
C GLY A 166 25.72 -5.92 -3.37
N MET A 167 25.73 -5.12 -4.42
CA MET A 167 25.31 -3.72 -4.47
C MET A 167 23.81 -3.54 -4.20
N PHE A 168 22.93 -4.34 -4.83
CA PHE A 168 21.48 -4.23 -4.63
C PHE A 168 21.09 -4.50 -3.17
N SER A 169 21.70 -5.51 -2.54
CA SER A 169 21.50 -5.80 -1.12
C SER A 169 21.92 -4.62 -0.24
N ALA A 170 23.06 -3.99 -0.53
CA ALA A 170 23.54 -2.83 0.22
C ALA A 170 22.59 -1.63 0.12
N ILE A 171 22.06 -1.36 -1.09
CA ILE A 171 21.08 -0.30 -1.34
C ILE A 171 19.78 -0.57 -0.57
N LEU A 172 19.25 -1.80 -0.66
CA LEU A 172 18.01 -2.17 0.02
C LEU A 172 18.13 -2.04 1.54
N TYR A 173 19.18 -2.61 2.15
CA TYR A 173 19.41 -2.47 3.59
C TYR A 173 19.54 -1.00 4.02
N PHE A 174 20.20 -0.16 3.22
CA PHE A 174 20.32 1.27 3.52
C PHE A 174 18.96 1.98 3.50
N VAL A 175 18.17 1.74 2.45
CA VAL A 175 16.84 2.34 2.28
C VAL A 175 15.93 1.87 3.41
N ASP A 176 15.90 0.57 3.71
CA ASP A 176 15.05 0.00 4.74
C ASP A 176 15.45 0.48 6.14
N ALA A 177 16.74 0.54 6.46
CA ALA A 177 17.25 1.11 7.70
C ALA A 177 16.87 2.60 7.84
N SER A 178 16.92 3.36 6.75
CA SER A 178 16.51 4.77 6.72
C SER A 178 15.01 4.93 7.01
N LEU A 179 14.17 4.12 6.37
CA LEU A 179 12.72 4.09 6.59
C LEU A 179 12.38 3.76 8.06
N LEU A 180 13.06 2.76 8.65
CA LEU A 180 12.87 2.40 10.05
C LEU A 180 13.43 3.45 11.01
N THR A 181 14.51 4.14 10.66
CA THR A 181 15.08 5.25 11.46
C THR A 181 14.07 6.39 11.59
N ILE A 182 13.44 6.78 10.48
CA ILE A 182 12.38 7.80 10.50
C ILE A 182 11.22 7.33 11.39
N THR A 183 10.89 6.04 11.34
CA THR A 183 9.85 5.45 12.19
C THR A 183 10.24 5.45 13.68
N PHE A 184 11.49 5.13 14.00
CA PHE A 184 11.97 5.14 15.38
C PHE A 184 11.98 6.57 15.94
N TRP A 185 12.49 7.53 15.16
CA TRP A 185 12.53 8.95 15.54
C TRP A 185 11.12 9.53 15.78
N GLY A 186 10.16 9.20 14.91
CA GLY A 186 8.77 9.61 15.09
C GLY A 186 8.14 9.05 16.37
N ALA A 187 8.46 7.81 16.73
CA ALA A 187 8.00 7.18 17.98
C ALA A 187 8.68 7.79 19.22
N TYR A 188 9.96 8.14 19.12
CA TYR A 188 10.73 8.75 20.22
C TYR A 188 10.27 10.17 20.52
N THR A 189 9.91 10.95 19.50
CA THR A 189 9.37 12.31 19.65
C THR A 189 7.91 12.36 20.12
N HIS A 190 7.39 11.25 20.67
CA HIS A 190 6.03 11.10 21.21
C HIS A 190 4.91 11.48 20.22
N ARG A 191 5.16 11.39 18.91
CA ARG A 191 4.15 11.73 17.87
C ARG A 191 3.16 10.61 17.60
N TYR A 192 3.48 9.38 17.98
CA TYR A 192 2.61 8.21 17.99
C TYR A 192 3.09 7.22 19.04
N ARG A 193 2.22 6.25 19.41
CA ARG A 193 2.54 5.26 20.42
C ARG A 193 3.71 4.36 19.98
N LYS A 194 4.48 3.89 20.96
CA LYS A 194 5.71 3.07 20.78
C LYS A 194 5.39 1.60 20.53
N ASP A 195 4.32 1.32 19.80
CA ASP A 195 3.86 0.00 19.40
C ASP A 195 3.63 -0.04 17.89
N LEU A 196 4.39 -0.89 17.21
CA LEU A 196 4.12 -1.24 15.82
C LEU A 196 2.95 -2.22 15.79
N VAL A 197 1.73 -1.70 15.98
CA VAL A 197 0.51 -2.50 15.78
C VAL A 197 0.28 -2.64 14.28
N LEU A 198 1.06 -3.52 13.67
CA LEU A 198 0.84 -3.94 12.30
C LEU A 198 -0.38 -4.87 12.24
N THR A 199 -1.19 -4.73 11.19
CA THR A 199 -2.33 -5.57 10.89
C THR A 199 -1.89 -7.00 10.56
N MET A 200 -2.80 -7.96 10.76
CA MET A 200 -2.55 -9.37 10.41
C MET A 200 -2.01 -9.52 8.97
N SER A 201 -2.60 -8.79 8.02
CA SER A 201 -2.23 -8.79 6.60
C SER A 201 -0.78 -8.39 6.34
N GLN A 202 -0.19 -7.52 7.17
CA GLN A 202 1.19 -7.07 7.02
C GLN A 202 2.18 -8.15 7.46
N ARG A 203 1.85 -8.85 8.56
CA ARG A 203 2.66 -9.95 9.08
C ARG A 203 2.64 -11.16 8.16
N THR A 204 1.46 -11.47 7.63
CA THR A 204 1.31 -12.55 6.65
C THR A 204 2.05 -12.24 5.36
N LEU A 205 2.06 -10.98 4.90
CA LEU A 205 2.81 -10.61 3.69
C LEU A 205 4.31 -10.86 3.87
N MET A 206 4.89 -10.42 4.99
CA MET A 206 6.32 -10.62 5.24
C MET A 206 6.68 -12.11 5.26
N LEU A 207 5.89 -12.93 5.95
CA LEU A 207 6.09 -14.39 5.96
C LEU A 207 5.94 -14.99 4.56
N GLN A 208 4.93 -14.60 3.80
CA GLN A 208 4.74 -15.04 2.41
C GLN A 208 5.93 -14.64 1.53
N SER A 209 6.48 -13.45 1.72
CA SER A 209 7.64 -12.96 0.96
C SER A 209 8.90 -13.77 1.30
N ILE A 210 9.14 -14.06 2.58
CA ILE A 210 10.25 -14.93 3.02
C ILE A 210 10.11 -16.33 2.42
N LEU A 211 8.91 -16.93 2.50
CA LEU A 211 8.66 -18.27 1.95
C LEU A 211 8.84 -18.30 0.43
N LEU A 212 8.38 -17.28 -0.29
CA LEU A 212 8.58 -17.16 -1.74
C LEU A 212 10.08 -17.06 -2.11
N LEU A 213 10.86 -16.26 -1.37
CA LEU A 213 12.29 -16.11 -1.62
C LEU A 213 13.06 -17.39 -1.32
N ILE A 214 12.77 -18.07 -0.21
CA ILE A 214 13.37 -19.39 0.10
C ILE A 214 13.03 -20.37 -1.00
N TYR A 215 11.78 -20.38 -1.46
CA TYR A 215 11.33 -21.26 -2.53
C TYR A 215 12.05 -21.01 -3.86
N LEU A 216 12.25 -19.74 -4.23
CA LEU A 216 13.03 -19.34 -5.41
C LEU A 216 14.49 -19.79 -5.31
N LEU A 217 15.17 -19.47 -4.20
CA LEU A 217 16.59 -19.78 -4.02
C LEU A 217 16.87 -21.28 -3.92
N LEU A 218 15.97 -22.03 -3.27
CA LEU A 218 16.05 -23.49 -3.20
C LEU A 218 15.76 -24.12 -4.56
N GLY A 219 14.77 -23.62 -5.29
CA GLY A 219 14.49 -24.03 -6.66
C GLY A 219 15.70 -23.82 -7.56
N ALA A 220 16.33 -22.64 -7.48
CA ALA A 220 17.53 -22.33 -8.25
C ALA A 220 18.66 -23.32 -7.95
N TYR A 221 18.87 -23.68 -6.68
CA TYR A 221 19.87 -24.67 -6.29
C TYR A 221 19.58 -26.06 -6.87
N VAL A 222 18.33 -26.52 -6.80
CA VAL A 222 17.95 -27.84 -7.32
C VAL A 222 18.15 -27.90 -8.84
N PHE A 223 17.73 -26.86 -9.57
CA PHE A 223 17.86 -26.82 -11.02
C PHE A 223 19.29 -26.55 -11.50
N SER A 224 20.10 -25.80 -10.74
CA SER A 224 21.52 -25.60 -11.08
C SER A 224 22.29 -26.93 -11.04
N GLU A 225 22.02 -27.78 -10.06
CA GLU A 225 22.66 -29.10 -9.96
C GLU A 225 22.17 -30.08 -11.05
N ILE A 226 20.88 -30.07 -11.38
CA ILE A 226 20.29 -31.00 -12.36
C ILE A 226 20.69 -30.64 -13.79
N GLU A 227 20.64 -29.36 -14.14
CA GLU A 227 20.91 -28.88 -15.50
C GLU A 227 22.35 -28.38 -15.69
N SER A 228 23.18 -28.45 -14.64
CA SER A 228 24.56 -27.95 -14.63
C SER A 228 24.69 -26.47 -15.01
N TRP A 229 23.70 -25.66 -14.63
CA TRP A 229 23.73 -24.21 -14.81
C TRP A 229 24.50 -23.54 -13.68
N ASN A 230 25.07 -22.36 -13.95
CA ASN A 230 25.53 -21.49 -12.86
C ASN A 230 24.37 -21.18 -11.92
N TYR A 231 24.66 -21.12 -10.62
CA TYR A 231 23.63 -20.92 -9.61
C TYR A 231 22.89 -19.60 -9.81
N LEU A 232 23.60 -18.51 -10.14
CA LEU A 232 22.98 -17.21 -10.34
C LEU A 232 22.15 -17.11 -11.63
N ASP A 233 22.52 -17.88 -12.66
CA ASP A 233 21.70 -18.04 -13.86
C ASP A 233 20.41 -18.82 -13.56
N ALA A 234 20.50 -19.85 -12.71
CA ALA A 234 19.32 -20.57 -12.21
C ALA A 234 18.42 -19.67 -11.33
N VAL A 235 18.98 -18.74 -10.55
CA VAL A 235 18.20 -17.73 -9.81
C VAL A 235 17.44 -16.82 -10.79
N TYR A 236 18.10 -16.34 -11.85
CA TYR A 236 17.44 -15.57 -12.90
C TYR A 236 16.32 -16.39 -13.56
N TRP A 237 16.58 -17.64 -13.94
CA TRP A 237 15.61 -18.52 -14.57
C TRP A 237 14.40 -18.81 -13.67
N THR A 238 14.62 -19.09 -12.39
CA THR A 238 13.51 -19.33 -11.44
C THR A 238 12.61 -18.10 -11.32
N VAL A 239 13.17 -16.89 -11.30
CA VAL A 239 12.40 -15.65 -11.29
C VAL A 239 11.62 -15.47 -12.60
N VAL A 240 12.25 -15.66 -13.76
CA VAL A 240 11.59 -15.61 -15.09
C VAL A 240 10.43 -16.59 -15.17
N THR A 241 10.62 -17.80 -14.66
CA THR A 241 9.62 -18.89 -14.67
C THR A 241 8.46 -18.61 -13.72
N LEU A 242 8.74 -18.27 -12.46
CA LEU A 242 7.70 -18.03 -11.46
C LEU A 242 6.89 -16.76 -11.76
N PHE A 243 7.53 -15.77 -12.39
CA PHE A 243 6.87 -14.53 -12.80
C PHE A 243 6.10 -14.71 -14.10
N THR A 244 6.05 -15.94 -14.62
CA THR A 244 5.30 -16.35 -15.82
C THR A 244 5.71 -15.60 -17.08
N VAL A 245 6.96 -15.09 -17.11
CA VAL A 245 7.49 -14.39 -18.29
C VAL A 245 7.94 -15.41 -19.32
N GLY A 246 8.83 -16.33 -18.93
CA GLY A 246 9.23 -17.46 -19.76
C GLY A 246 9.93 -17.09 -21.07
N PHE A 247 11.05 -16.36 -21.02
CA PHE A 247 11.81 -15.98 -22.22
C PHE A 247 12.30 -17.18 -23.06
N GLY A 248 12.49 -18.35 -22.45
CA GLY A 248 12.96 -19.55 -23.14
C GLY A 248 14.46 -19.53 -23.46
N ASP A 249 15.22 -18.61 -22.88
CA ASP A 249 16.68 -18.57 -22.90
C ASP A 249 17.30 -19.68 -22.02
N TYR A 250 16.73 -19.92 -20.85
CA TYR A 250 17.00 -21.07 -20.00
C TYR A 250 15.73 -21.92 -19.84
N TYR A 251 15.86 -23.23 -19.97
CA TYR A 251 14.76 -24.17 -19.73
C TYR A 251 15.29 -25.59 -19.44
N PRO A 252 14.64 -26.37 -18.56
CA PRO A 252 15.07 -27.72 -18.25
C PRO A 252 15.07 -28.62 -19.49
N THR A 253 16.23 -29.20 -19.80
CA THR A 253 16.42 -30.12 -20.92
C THR A 253 16.36 -31.57 -20.48
N THR A 254 16.70 -31.85 -19.21
CA THR A 254 16.67 -33.19 -18.65
C THR A 254 15.24 -33.67 -18.39
N ASP A 255 15.01 -34.98 -18.49
CA ASP A 255 13.70 -35.57 -18.19
C ASP A 255 13.30 -35.34 -16.72
N LEU A 256 14.27 -35.41 -15.80
CA LEU A 256 14.07 -35.13 -14.38
C LEU A 256 13.70 -33.65 -14.17
N GLY A 257 14.44 -32.72 -14.76
CA GLY A 257 14.18 -31.29 -14.66
C GLY A 257 12.80 -30.92 -15.21
N ARG A 258 12.41 -31.47 -16.36
CA ARG A 258 11.06 -31.29 -16.93
C ARG A 258 9.96 -31.85 -16.03
N GLY A 259 10.19 -33.00 -15.40
CA GLY A 259 9.26 -33.59 -14.43
C GLY A 259 9.09 -32.73 -13.18
N LEU A 260 10.20 -32.20 -12.63
CA LEU A 260 10.19 -31.35 -11.44
C LEU A 260 9.66 -29.94 -11.71
N LEU A 261 9.77 -29.45 -12.95
CA LEU A 261 9.26 -28.14 -13.36
C LEU A 261 7.75 -28.00 -13.12
N ILE A 262 6.98 -29.07 -13.33
CA ILE A 262 5.51 -29.04 -13.21
C ILE A 262 5.07 -28.68 -11.77
N PRO A 263 5.44 -29.45 -10.72
CA PRO A 263 5.08 -29.10 -9.35
C PRO A 263 5.78 -27.80 -8.90
N PHE A 264 6.98 -27.51 -9.41
CA PHE A 264 7.72 -26.30 -9.07
C PHE A 264 6.98 -25.02 -9.54
N ALA A 265 6.61 -24.97 -10.82
CA ALA A 265 5.88 -23.85 -11.40
C ALA A 265 4.50 -23.69 -10.75
N LEU A 266 3.77 -24.79 -10.51
CA LEU A 266 2.43 -24.73 -9.91
C LEU A 266 2.48 -24.12 -8.50
N ALA A 267 3.33 -24.64 -7.61
CA ALA A 267 3.46 -24.12 -6.25
C ALA A 267 4.02 -22.69 -6.24
N GLY A 268 4.97 -22.39 -7.13
CA GLY A 268 5.55 -21.06 -7.30
C GLY A 268 4.53 -20.00 -7.72
N ILE A 269 3.72 -20.27 -8.75
CA ILE A 269 2.68 -19.35 -9.26
C ILE A 269 1.59 -19.12 -8.20
N ILE A 270 1.19 -20.17 -7.47
CA ILE A 270 0.23 -20.04 -6.36
C ILE A 270 0.80 -19.13 -5.26
N SER A 271 2.04 -19.37 -4.84
CA SER A 271 2.72 -18.55 -3.82
C SER A 271 2.84 -17.09 -4.27
N LEU A 272 3.22 -16.86 -5.53
CA LEU A 272 3.30 -15.53 -6.11
C LEU A 272 1.93 -14.83 -6.13
N GLY A 273 0.86 -15.53 -6.52
CA GLY A 273 -0.51 -15.02 -6.50
C GLY A 273 -0.98 -14.61 -5.09
N LEU A 274 -0.59 -15.36 -4.06
CA LEU A 274 -0.85 -15.00 -2.66
C LEU A 274 -0.15 -13.70 -2.27
N VAL A 275 1.14 -13.56 -2.60
CA VAL A 275 1.90 -12.32 -2.35
C VAL A 275 1.26 -11.15 -3.07
N ILE A 276 0.94 -11.29 -4.36
CA ILE A 276 0.27 -10.26 -5.18
C ILE A 276 -1.07 -9.84 -4.56
N SER A 277 -1.89 -10.80 -4.12
CA SER A 277 -3.19 -10.51 -3.48
C SER A 277 -3.02 -9.78 -2.15
N SER A 278 -2.04 -10.17 -1.34
CA SER A 278 -1.69 -9.51 -0.08
C SER A 278 -1.21 -8.08 -0.31
N VAL A 279 -0.27 -7.87 -1.24
CA VAL A 279 0.22 -6.55 -1.63
C VAL A 279 -0.93 -5.64 -2.07
N ARG A 280 -1.80 -6.13 -2.97
CA ARG A 280 -2.97 -5.39 -3.43
C ARG A 280 -3.91 -5.03 -2.28
N SER A 281 -4.20 -5.99 -1.40
CA SER A 281 -5.12 -5.79 -0.27
C SER A 281 -4.59 -4.74 0.70
N LEU A 282 -3.30 -4.76 1.01
CA LEU A 282 -2.65 -3.72 1.82
C LEU A 282 -2.79 -2.36 1.16
N ILE A 283 -2.42 -2.24 -0.12
CA ILE A 283 -2.39 -0.94 -0.78
C ILE A 283 -3.80 -0.35 -0.92
N LEU A 284 -4.80 -1.18 -1.21
CA LEU A 284 -6.20 -0.74 -1.25
C LEU A 284 -6.71 -0.31 0.13
N GLU A 285 -6.37 -1.05 1.19
CA GLU A 285 -6.77 -0.74 2.56
C GLU A 285 -6.14 0.57 3.07
N TYR A 286 -4.85 0.79 2.81
CA TYR A 286 -4.10 1.95 3.27
C TYR A 286 -4.32 3.20 2.39
N GLY A 287 -4.35 3.05 1.07
CA GLY A 287 -4.54 4.16 0.12
C GLY A 287 -5.93 4.79 0.22
N SER A 288 -6.97 3.98 0.45
CA SER A 288 -8.36 4.44 0.41
C SER A 288 -8.80 5.21 1.66
N ARG A 289 -8.37 4.79 2.85
CA ARG A 289 -8.81 5.36 4.14
C ARG A 289 -8.21 6.75 4.39
N CYS A 290 -6.90 6.90 4.24
CA CYS A 290 -6.22 8.13 4.67
C CYS A 290 -6.21 9.25 3.63
N VAL A 291 -6.00 8.92 2.35
CA VAL A 291 -6.16 9.91 1.27
C VAL A 291 -7.63 10.35 1.18
N GLY A 292 -8.56 9.43 1.41
CA GLY A 292 -10.00 9.71 1.46
C GLY A 292 -10.38 10.73 2.54
N ALA A 293 -10.00 10.47 3.79
CA ALA A 293 -10.31 11.37 4.91
C ALA A 293 -9.69 12.76 4.71
N ARG A 294 -8.44 12.84 4.22
CA ARG A 294 -7.75 14.12 4.04
C ARG A 294 -8.32 14.96 2.90
N ILE A 295 -8.61 14.36 1.75
CA ILE A 295 -9.24 15.08 0.63
C ILE A 295 -10.66 15.50 1.05
N HIS A 296 -11.38 14.66 1.79
CA HIS A 296 -12.71 14.96 2.29
C HIS A 296 -12.71 16.15 3.24
N ASN A 297 -11.87 16.13 4.30
CA ASN A 297 -11.77 17.21 5.28
C ASN A 297 -11.33 18.53 4.63
N ARG A 298 -10.29 18.52 3.79
CA ARG A 298 -9.85 19.75 3.08
C ARG A 298 -10.93 20.33 2.18
N LYS A 299 -11.71 19.49 1.50
CA LYS A 299 -12.77 19.95 0.60
C LYS A 299 -14.00 20.42 1.39
N ARG A 300 -14.34 19.74 2.48
CA ARG A 300 -15.34 20.19 3.46
C ARG A 300 -14.98 21.58 3.96
N ASP A 301 -13.79 21.77 4.50
CA ASP A 301 -13.38 23.05 5.10
C ASP A 301 -13.31 24.17 4.05
N ARG A 302 -12.87 23.87 2.82
CA ARG A 302 -12.92 24.85 1.72
C ARG A 302 -14.35 25.21 1.30
N THR A 303 -15.27 24.26 1.34
CA THR A 303 -16.68 24.50 0.97
C THR A 303 -17.37 25.33 2.05
N ILE A 304 -17.15 24.98 3.32
CA ILE A 304 -17.63 25.76 4.48
C ILE A 304 -17.07 27.19 4.42
N ARG A 305 -15.75 27.36 4.22
CA ARG A 305 -15.16 28.71 4.08
C ARG A 305 -15.76 29.53 2.94
N LYS A 306 -16.10 28.89 1.81
CA LYS A 306 -16.76 29.57 0.68
C LYS A 306 -18.20 29.97 1.02
N MET A 307 -18.94 29.13 1.72
CA MET A 307 -20.31 29.42 2.16
C MET A 307 -20.34 30.57 3.17
N LEU A 308 -19.42 30.56 4.15
CA LEU A 308 -19.25 31.64 5.11
C LEU A 308 -18.91 32.97 4.42
N ARG A 309 -18.04 32.96 3.40
CA ARG A 309 -17.67 34.18 2.65
C ARG A 309 -18.80 34.73 1.79
N ASN A 310 -19.70 33.87 1.31
CA ASN A 310 -20.80 34.27 0.43
C ASN A 310 -22.09 34.61 1.20
N CYS A 311 -22.05 34.74 2.54
CA CYS A 311 -23.21 34.95 3.41
C CYS A 311 -24.35 33.93 3.24
N ASP A 312 -24.05 32.75 2.70
CA ASP A 312 -24.97 31.60 2.60
C ASP A 312 -24.93 30.78 3.92
N SER A 313 -24.80 31.48 5.06
CA SER A 313 -24.56 30.89 6.39
C SER A 313 -25.84 30.36 7.03
N LYS A 314 -27.02 30.72 6.51
CA LYS A 314 -28.32 30.29 7.02
C LYS A 314 -28.48 28.76 7.08
N THR A 315 -27.72 28.02 6.27
CA THR A 315 -27.68 26.54 6.30
C THR A 315 -26.78 25.97 7.41
N LEU A 316 -25.83 26.76 7.95
CA LEU A 316 -24.80 26.31 8.90
C LEU A 316 -24.97 26.88 10.32
N ASP A 317 -25.74 27.96 10.50
CA ASP A 317 -25.96 28.53 11.83
C ASP A 317 -26.98 27.68 12.62
N PRO A 318 -26.61 27.21 13.82
CA PRO A 318 -27.53 26.42 14.60
C PRO A 318 -28.60 27.32 15.24
N VAL A 319 -29.87 26.94 15.08
CA VAL A 319 -31.03 27.57 15.75
C VAL A 319 -31.03 27.17 17.24
N TYR A 320 -29.99 27.55 17.99
CA TYR A 320 -29.96 27.34 19.44
C TYR A 320 -30.65 28.47 20.20
N GLN A 321 -30.78 29.64 19.59
CA GLN A 321 -31.30 30.83 20.26
C GLN A 321 -32.82 30.75 20.50
N ASP A 322 -33.54 29.94 19.72
CA ASP A 322 -34.99 29.74 19.89
C ASP A 322 -35.34 28.56 20.82
N LEU A 323 -34.41 27.64 21.09
CA LEU A 323 -34.63 26.43 21.90
C LEU A 323 -34.60 26.68 23.42
N GLN A 324 -34.16 27.86 23.88
CA GLN A 324 -34.14 28.23 25.30
C GLN A 324 -35.46 28.88 25.76
N THR A 325 -36.41 29.08 24.86
CA THR A 325 -37.75 29.59 25.22
C THR A 325 -38.70 28.43 25.57
N PRO A 326 -39.54 28.54 26.61
CA PRO A 326 -40.44 27.45 27.06
C PRO A 326 -41.50 27.00 26.03
N HIS A 327 -41.58 27.65 24.86
CA HIS A 327 -42.51 27.34 23.77
C HIS A 327 -41.85 26.63 22.57
N ALA A 328 -40.65 26.06 22.73
CA ALA A 328 -39.87 25.44 21.67
C ALA A 328 -40.39 24.08 21.12
N SER A 329 -41.69 23.80 21.23
CA SER A 329 -42.36 22.59 20.72
C SER A 329 -43.31 22.88 19.55
N SER A 330 -43.07 23.95 18.78
CA SER A 330 -43.87 24.21 17.58
C SER A 330 -43.45 23.23 16.45
N PRO A 331 -44.41 22.54 15.78
CA PRO A 331 -44.12 21.64 14.67
C PRO A 331 -43.40 22.34 13.50
N GLU A 332 -43.52 23.66 13.40
CA GLU A 332 -42.80 24.49 12.44
C GLU A 332 -41.29 24.57 12.71
N LEU A 333 -40.88 24.67 13.98
CA LEU A 333 -39.46 24.71 14.37
C LEU A 333 -38.78 23.36 14.06
N GLN A 334 -39.46 22.25 14.36
CA GLN A 334 -38.99 20.89 14.02
C GLN A 334 -38.86 20.70 12.51
N ARG A 335 -39.80 21.24 11.71
CA ARG A 335 -39.76 21.19 10.25
C ARG A 335 -38.58 21.98 9.67
N ARG A 336 -38.32 23.18 10.19
CA ARG A 336 -37.14 24.00 9.83
C ARG A 336 -35.83 23.30 10.19
N GLU A 337 -35.74 22.67 11.36
CA GLU A 337 -34.56 21.91 11.75
C GLU A 337 -34.35 20.68 10.86
N PHE A 338 -35.42 19.96 10.52
CA PHE A 338 -35.38 18.82 9.62
C PHE A 338 -34.88 19.21 8.23
N ASP A 339 -35.39 20.31 7.66
CA ASP A 339 -34.97 20.81 6.35
C ASP A 339 -33.51 21.25 6.33
N ARG A 340 -33.00 21.84 7.43
CA ARG A 340 -31.57 22.15 7.59
C ARG A 340 -30.71 20.89 7.58
N ARG A 341 -31.04 19.90 8.41
CA ARG A 341 -30.32 18.61 8.48
C ARG A 341 -30.33 17.90 7.13
N LYS A 342 -31.45 17.98 6.39
CA LYS A 342 -31.57 17.44 5.02
C LYS A 342 -30.64 18.18 4.04
N ALA A 343 -30.56 19.50 4.10
CA ALA A 343 -29.65 20.30 3.28
C ALA A 343 -28.17 20.02 3.59
N GLU A 344 -27.80 19.96 4.87
CA GLU A 344 -26.46 19.56 5.33
C GLU A 344 -26.09 18.16 4.82
N PHE A 345 -27.01 17.20 4.95
CA PHE A 345 -26.81 15.83 4.48
C PHE A 345 -26.63 15.75 2.96
N GLN A 346 -27.45 16.48 2.19
CA GLN A 346 -27.31 16.53 0.73
C GLN A 346 -26.00 17.19 0.31
N LEU A 347 -25.60 18.28 0.97
CA LEU A 347 -24.32 18.94 0.73
C LEU A 347 -23.15 17.98 1.00
N MET A 348 -23.17 17.29 2.14
CA MET A 348 -22.16 16.30 2.50
C MET A 348 -22.08 15.18 1.46
N ARG A 349 -23.22 14.63 1.01
CA ARG A 349 -23.25 13.64 -0.07
C ARG A 349 -22.64 14.16 -1.37
N ARG A 350 -22.96 15.40 -1.77
CA ARG A 350 -22.37 16.03 -2.98
C ARG A 350 -20.86 16.22 -2.85
N ILE A 351 -20.37 16.66 -1.68
CA ILE A 351 -18.94 16.80 -1.39
C ILE A 351 -18.26 15.42 -1.43
N GLN A 352 -18.85 14.41 -0.81
CA GLN A 352 -18.33 13.05 -0.75
C GLN A 352 -18.26 12.42 -2.15
N ALA A 353 -19.32 12.57 -2.96
CA ALA A 353 -19.34 12.09 -4.34
C ALA A 353 -18.21 12.72 -5.18
N LYS A 354 -18.10 14.06 -5.19
CA LYS A 354 -17.04 14.78 -5.90
C LYS A 354 -15.63 14.46 -5.37
N THR A 355 -15.51 14.13 -4.09
CA THR A 355 -14.22 13.79 -3.45
C THR A 355 -13.79 12.37 -3.79
N SER A 356 -14.71 11.41 -3.78
CA SER A 356 -14.44 10.01 -4.09
C SER A 356 -13.92 9.81 -5.52
N THR A 357 -14.44 10.56 -6.49
CA THR A 357 -13.99 10.52 -7.89
C THR A 357 -12.60 11.10 -8.01
N ARG A 358 -12.34 12.28 -7.42
CA ARG A 358 -11.01 12.89 -7.44
C ARG A 358 -9.96 12.01 -6.77
N ARG A 359 -10.28 11.36 -5.64
CA ARG A 359 -9.37 10.42 -4.96
C ARG A 359 -8.95 9.29 -5.90
N ARG A 360 -9.89 8.69 -6.61
CA ARG A 360 -9.63 7.61 -7.57
C ARG A 360 -8.74 8.08 -8.71
N TRP A 361 -9.03 9.23 -9.32
CA TRP A 361 -8.19 9.80 -10.37
C TRP A 361 -6.78 10.17 -9.90
N VAL A 362 -6.63 10.70 -8.68
CA VAL A 362 -5.31 10.99 -8.10
C VAL A 362 -4.54 9.70 -7.82
N ALA A 363 -5.18 8.68 -7.26
CA ALA A 363 -4.55 7.37 -7.04
C ALA A 363 -4.10 6.74 -8.36
N MET A 364 -4.95 6.79 -9.39
CA MET A 364 -4.63 6.36 -10.75
C MET A 364 -3.44 7.11 -11.35
N ALA A 365 -3.41 8.44 -11.22
CA ALA A 365 -2.31 9.25 -11.73
C ALA A 365 -0.99 8.90 -11.05
N ILE A 366 -0.99 8.70 -9.71
CA ILE A 366 0.20 8.31 -8.96
C ILE A 366 0.67 6.91 -9.38
N SER A 367 -0.23 5.92 -9.45
CA SER A 367 0.16 4.56 -9.86
C SER A 367 0.66 4.52 -11.29
N THR A 368 0.05 5.26 -12.21
CA THR A 368 0.49 5.37 -13.61
C THR A 368 1.84 6.06 -13.72
N PHE A 369 2.07 7.11 -12.93
CA PHE A 369 3.37 7.80 -12.91
C PHE A 369 4.50 6.91 -12.40
N LEU A 370 4.29 6.22 -11.27
CA LEU A 370 5.28 5.28 -10.73
C LEU A 370 5.55 4.12 -11.69
N TRP A 371 4.50 3.64 -12.36
CA TRP A 371 4.60 2.61 -13.39
C TRP A 371 5.44 3.08 -14.59
N LEU A 372 5.14 4.26 -15.16
CA LEU A 372 5.92 4.83 -16.26
C LEU A 372 7.37 5.09 -15.86
N LEU A 373 7.60 5.57 -14.64
CA LEU A 373 8.94 5.80 -14.13
C LEU A 373 9.74 4.50 -14.08
N LEU A 374 9.17 3.44 -13.50
CA LEU A 374 9.85 2.15 -13.39
C LEU A 374 10.09 1.51 -14.76
N TRP A 375 9.18 1.70 -15.72
CA TRP A 375 9.31 1.19 -17.08
C TRP A 375 10.41 1.92 -17.86
N LEU A 376 10.34 3.25 -17.94
CA LEU A 376 11.24 4.05 -18.79
C LEU A 376 12.65 4.16 -18.21
N VAL A 377 12.78 4.23 -16.88
CA VAL A 377 14.09 4.21 -16.20
C VAL A 377 14.69 2.81 -16.25
N GLY A 378 13.88 1.76 -16.09
CA GLY A 378 14.31 0.38 -16.27
C GLY A 378 14.91 0.17 -17.67
N ALA A 379 14.21 0.64 -18.72
CA ALA A 379 14.70 0.58 -20.09
C ALA A 379 16.04 1.30 -20.30
N LEU A 380 16.26 2.46 -19.64
CA LEU A 380 17.56 3.14 -19.72
C LEU A 380 18.69 2.29 -19.12
N ILE A 381 18.43 1.59 -18.03
CA ILE A 381 19.42 0.74 -17.38
C ILE A 381 19.72 -0.49 -18.24
N PHE A 382 18.69 -1.16 -18.78
CA PHE A 382 18.88 -2.30 -19.68
C PHE A 382 19.61 -1.91 -20.97
N GLN A 383 19.27 -0.76 -21.56
CA GLN A 383 20.03 -0.25 -22.70
C GLN A 383 21.50 -0.11 -22.34
N LYS A 384 21.84 0.51 -21.20
CA LYS A 384 23.23 0.69 -20.80
C LYS A 384 23.96 -0.61 -20.46
N ALA A 385 23.26 -1.58 -19.88
CA ALA A 385 23.82 -2.88 -19.55
C ALA A 385 24.10 -3.73 -20.81
N GLU A 386 23.17 -3.77 -21.77
CA GLU A 386 23.24 -4.65 -22.95
C GLU A 386 23.85 -3.98 -24.19
N GLN A 387 24.00 -2.64 -24.22
CA GLN A 387 24.55 -1.93 -25.38
C GLN A 387 25.96 -2.41 -25.76
N ALA A 388 26.80 -2.77 -24.79
CA ALA A 388 28.16 -3.25 -25.05
C ALA A 388 28.22 -4.69 -25.60
N TYR A 389 27.16 -5.47 -25.43
CA TYR A 389 27.14 -6.91 -25.74
C TYR A 389 26.24 -7.23 -26.94
N GLN A 390 24.99 -6.77 -26.90
CA GLN A 390 23.98 -7.04 -27.91
C GLN A 390 23.61 -5.80 -28.73
N GLY A 391 24.18 -4.63 -28.41
CA GLY A 391 23.95 -3.40 -29.18
C GLY A 391 22.53 -2.84 -29.06
N TRP A 392 21.82 -3.12 -27.96
CA TRP A 392 20.42 -2.70 -27.78
C TRP A 392 20.25 -1.20 -27.94
N THR A 393 19.28 -0.80 -28.77
CA THR A 393 18.80 0.58 -28.80
C THR A 393 17.92 0.86 -27.58
N TYR A 394 17.66 2.12 -27.29
CA TYR A 394 16.72 2.47 -26.21
C TYR A 394 15.32 1.93 -26.47
N PHE A 395 14.90 1.89 -27.74
CA PHE A 395 13.58 1.36 -28.10
C PHE A 395 13.49 -0.15 -27.86
N ASP A 396 14.55 -0.91 -28.19
CA ASP A 396 14.61 -2.34 -27.91
C ASP A 396 14.50 -2.61 -26.40
N ALA A 397 15.18 -1.80 -25.59
CA ALA A 397 15.08 -1.90 -24.14
C ALA A 397 13.67 -1.54 -23.61
N VAL A 398 13.00 -0.52 -24.19
CA VAL A 398 11.60 -0.18 -23.84
C VAL A 398 10.66 -1.32 -24.21
N TYR A 399 10.82 -1.90 -25.39
CA TYR A 399 10.06 -3.04 -25.88
C TYR A 399 10.28 -4.28 -25.00
N PHE A 400 11.54 -4.62 -24.71
CA PHE A 400 11.91 -5.70 -23.79
C PHE A 400 11.23 -5.52 -22.43
N CYS A 401 11.35 -4.34 -21.81
CA CYS A 401 10.71 -4.09 -20.52
C CYS A 401 9.18 -4.22 -20.60
N PHE A 402 8.56 -3.81 -21.71
CA PHE A 402 7.12 -3.98 -21.89
C PHE A 402 6.75 -5.46 -21.95
N VAL A 403 7.36 -6.23 -22.85
CA VAL A 403 7.12 -7.67 -23.07
C VAL A 403 7.37 -8.48 -21.80
N ALA A 404 8.46 -8.19 -21.09
CA ALA A 404 8.81 -8.84 -19.84
C ALA A 404 7.78 -8.54 -18.75
N TRP A 405 7.38 -7.28 -18.60
CA TRP A 405 6.48 -6.88 -17.53
C TRP A 405 5.03 -7.32 -17.78
N THR A 406 4.59 -7.37 -19.03
CA THR A 406 3.28 -7.93 -19.38
C THR A 406 3.28 -9.46 -19.37
N THR A 407 4.38 -10.10 -18.96
CA THR A 407 4.55 -11.55 -18.91
C THR A 407 4.23 -12.22 -20.24
N ILE A 408 4.59 -11.56 -21.35
CA ILE A 408 4.45 -12.11 -22.71
C ILE A 408 5.67 -12.96 -23.04
N GLY A 409 6.87 -12.42 -22.76
CA GLY A 409 8.14 -13.13 -22.85
C GLY A 409 8.40 -13.84 -24.18
N TYR A 410 8.36 -13.10 -25.30
CA TYR A 410 8.61 -13.69 -26.63
C TYR A 410 9.98 -14.38 -26.76
N GLY A 411 10.97 -13.98 -25.95
CA GLY A 411 12.33 -14.54 -26.00
C GLY A 411 13.21 -13.97 -27.11
N ASP A 412 12.70 -13.00 -27.88
CA ASP A 412 13.44 -12.27 -28.92
C ASP A 412 14.53 -11.37 -28.33
N PHE A 413 14.27 -10.79 -27.16
CA PHE A 413 15.26 -10.10 -26.35
C PHE A 413 15.32 -10.70 -24.95
N ALA A 414 16.52 -11.09 -24.53
CA ALA A 414 16.82 -11.53 -23.17
C ALA A 414 18.20 -10.99 -22.74
N PRO A 415 18.35 -10.52 -21.50
CA PRO A 415 19.61 -9.97 -21.02
C PRO A 415 20.68 -11.07 -20.92
N VAL A 416 21.84 -10.83 -21.55
CA VAL A 416 22.98 -11.76 -21.49
C VAL A 416 24.09 -11.21 -20.59
N SER A 417 24.12 -9.89 -20.37
CA SER A 417 25.11 -9.29 -19.46
C SER A 417 24.85 -9.66 -17.99
N ASN A 418 25.93 -9.80 -17.22
CA ASN A 418 25.86 -10.02 -15.77
C ASN A 418 25.06 -8.90 -15.05
N ALA A 419 25.23 -7.65 -15.51
CA ALA A 419 24.48 -6.50 -15.00
C ALA A 419 23.00 -6.58 -15.38
N GLY A 420 22.68 -6.96 -16.61
CA GLY A 420 21.32 -7.07 -17.13
C GLY A 420 20.52 -8.17 -16.44
N ARG A 421 21.09 -9.38 -16.28
CA ARG A 421 20.43 -10.52 -15.60
C ARG A 421 20.14 -10.21 -14.13
N SER A 422 21.13 -9.72 -13.40
CA SER A 422 20.95 -9.35 -11.98
C SER A 422 20.00 -8.16 -11.81
N PHE A 423 20.07 -7.15 -12.69
CA PHE A 423 19.13 -6.04 -12.68
C PHE A 423 17.70 -6.49 -13.02
N TYR A 424 17.51 -7.45 -13.92
CA TYR A 424 16.21 -8.02 -14.21
C TYR A 424 15.57 -8.67 -12.98
N VAL A 425 16.33 -9.45 -12.23
CA VAL A 425 15.85 -10.02 -10.97
C VAL A 425 15.47 -8.92 -9.99
N PHE A 426 16.30 -7.89 -9.79
CA PHE A 426 15.97 -6.77 -8.91
C PHE A 426 14.73 -5.98 -9.36
N TRP A 427 14.68 -5.62 -10.64
CA TRP A 427 13.63 -4.80 -11.24
C TRP A 427 12.29 -5.53 -11.25
N SER A 428 12.27 -6.81 -11.60
CA SER A 428 11.05 -7.62 -11.68
C SER A 428 10.32 -7.68 -10.33
N LEU A 429 11.05 -7.83 -9.21
CA LEU A 429 10.47 -7.83 -7.85
C LEU A 429 9.72 -6.53 -7.51
N LEU A 430 10.13 -5.39 -8.09
CA LEU A 430 9.45 -4.10 -7.94
C LEU A 430 8.33 -3.91 -8.97
N ALA A 431 8.52 -4.48 -10.15
CA ALA A 431 7.62 -4.39 -11.29
C ALA A 431 6.26 -5.08 -10.99
N LEU A 432 6.27 -6.29 -10.44
CA LEU A 432 5.02 -7.02 -10.20
C LEU A 432 4.04 -6.30 -9.24
N PRO A 433 4.46 -5.84 -8.05
CA PRO A 433 3.61 -5.02 -7.18
C PRO A 433 3.05 -3.80 -7.89
N THR A 434 3.89 -3.09 -8.65
CA THR A 434 3.50 -1.83 -9.29
C THR A 434 2.49 -2.02 -10.43
N MET A 435 2.62 -3.06 -11.27
CA MET A 435 1.57 -3.41 -12.24
C MET A 435 0.28 -3.84 -11.58
N THR A 436 0.35 -4.67 -10.53
CA THR A 436 -0.87 -5.14 -9.84
C THR A 436 -1.68 -3.95 -9.31
N ILE A 437 -1.01 -2.94 -8.77
CA ILE A 437 -1.66 -1.69 -8.31
C ILE A 437 -2.28 -0.95 -9.49
N LEU A 438 -1.55 -0.80 -10.60
CA LEU A 438 -2.05 -0.13 -11.79
C LEU A 438 -3.28 -0.83 -12.34
N ILE A 439 -3.22 -2.15 -12.53
CA ILE A 439 -4.33 -2.99 -13.01
C ILE A 439 -5.51 -2.88 -12.07
N SER A 440 -5.31 -2.96 -10.74
CA SER A 440 -6.40 -2.86 -9.78
C SER A 440 -7.11 -1.51 -9.86
N ASN A 441 -6.37 -0.40 -9.94
CA ASN A 441 -6.97 0.93 -10.01
C ASN A 441 -7.61 1.19 -11.39
N ALA A 442 -6.98 0.68 -12.47
CA ALA A 442 -7.45 0.81 -13.84
C ALA A 442 -8.73 0.00 -14.06
N SER A 443 -8.76 -1.25 -13.62
CA SER A 443 -9.93 -2.14 -13.71
C SER A 443 -11.15 -1.52 -13.04
N ASP A 444 -11.02 -1.03 -11.80
CA ASP A 444 -12.10 -0.34 -11.07
C ASP A 444 -12.68 0.88 -11.82
N THR A 445 -11.86 1.50 -12.67
CA THR A 445 -12.22 2.68 -13.46
C THR A 445 -12.85 2.26 -14.78
N VAL A 446 -12.22 1.35 -15.52
CA VAL A 446 -12.69 0.80 -16.80
C VAL A 446 -14.03 0.10 -16.63
N VAL A 447 -14.17 -0.77 -15.62
CA VAL A 447 -15.43 -1.47 -15.31
C VAL A 447 -16.57 -0.47 -15.08
N ARG A 448 -16.31 0.66 -14.44
CA ARG A 448 -17.34 1.71 -14.27
C ARG A 448 -17.67 2.44 -15.56
N ILE A 449 -16.67 2.72 -16.40
CA ILE A 449 -16.90 3.36 -17.70
C ILE A 449 -17.78 2.44 -18.55
N VAL A 450 -17.42 1.15 -18.62
CA VAL A 450 -18.21 0.13 -19.33
C VAL A 450 -19.61 0.02 -18.74
N ARG A 451 -19.76 -0.17 -17.42
CA ARG A 451 -21.08 -0.26 -16.76
C ARG A 451 -21.96 0.96 -17.01
N ASN A 452 -21.39 2.16 -16.91
CA ASN A 452 -22.13 3.40 -17.18
C ASN A 452 -22.52 3.50 -18.66
N GLY A 453 -21.64 3.07 -19.57
CA GLY A 453 -21.91 2.96 -21.00
C GLY A 453 -23.02 1.95 -21.28
N THR A 454 -22.97 0.76 -20.69
CA THR A 454 -24.00 -0.29 -20.84
C THR A 454 -25.34 0.17 -20.31
N ILE A 455 -25.41 0.81 -19.13
CA ILE A 455 -26.67 1.33 -18.58
C ILE A 455 -27.22 2.46 -19.46
N LEU A 456 -26.34 3.33 -19.97
CA LEU A 456 -26.73 4.40 -20.87
C LEU A 456 -27.31 3.85 -22.17
N ILE A 457 -26.62 2.90 -22.80
CA ILE A 457 -27.11 2.21 -24.00
C ILE A 457 -28.43 1.48 -23.67
N GLY A 458 -28.49 0.76 -22.55
CA GLY A 458 -29.70 0.09 -22.08
C GLY A 458 -30.87 1.06 -21.88
N SER A 459 -30.63 2.27 -21.37
CA SER A 459 -31.65 3.32 -21.22
C SER A 459 -32.10 3.94 -22.54
N ILE A 460 -31.31 3.78 -23.61
CA ILE A 460 -31.65 4.18 -24.97
C ILE A 460 -32.45 3.08 -25.67
N THR A 461 -32.11 1.81 -25.42
CA THR A 461 -32.61 0.70 -26.23
C THR A 461 -33.74 -0.12 -25.57
N ILE A 462 -33.76 -0.30 -24.24
CA ILE A 462 -34.61 -1.33 -23.57
C ILE A 462 -35.18 -0.92 -22.18
N LEU A 463 -34.44 -0.20 -21.34
CA LEU A 463 -34.83 0.07 -19.94
C LEU A 463 -35.89 1.18 -19.85
N PRO A 464 -37.05 0.96 -19.20
CA PRO A 464 -38.03 2.01 -18.97
C PRO A 464 -37.43 3.01 -17.97
N ASN A 465 -37.09 4.20 -18.47
CA ASN A 465 -36.57 5.29 -17.65
C ASN A 465 -37.50 6.50 -17.78
N SER A 466 -37.80 7.16 -16.67
CA SER A 466 -38.81 8.23 -16.58
C SER A 466 -38.41 9.55 -17.27
N ARG A 467 -37.24 9.60 -17.92
CA ARG A 467 -36.73 10.78 -18.64
C ARG A 467 -36.75 10.52 -20.14
N GLY A 468 -37.41 11.40 -20.89
CA GLY A 468 -37.51 11.31 -22.35
C GLY A 468 -36.14 11.29 -23.06
N PHE A 469 -36.10 10.62 -24.22
CA PHE A 469 -34.91 10.35 -25.04
C PHE A 469 -33.97 11.55 -25.22
N VAL A 470 -34.53 12.74 -25.48
CA VAL A 470 -33.78 13.99 -25.73
C VAL A 470 -33.02 14.48 -24.48
N GLY A 471 -33.58 14.28 -23.28
CA GLY A 471 -32.93 14.67 -22.03
C GLY A 471 -31.68 13.82 -21.74
N ASN A 472 -31.72 12.54 -22.08
CA ASN A 472 -30.60 11.62 -21.89
C ASN A 472 -29.45 11.90 -22.89
N ALA A 473 -29.77 12.22 -24.15
CA ALA A 473 -28.78 12.63 -25.16
C ALA A 473 -28.07 13.95 -24.80
N LYS A 474 -28.79 14.93 -24.24
CA LYS A 474 -28.20 16.21 -23.79
C LYS A 474 -27.27 16.02 -22.59
N THR A 475 -27.65 15.13 -21.66
CA THR A 475 -26.81 14.78 -20.51
C THR A 475 -25.55 14.01 -20.93
N LEU A 476 -25.65 13.21 -22.00
CA LEU A 476 -24.54 12.49 -22.63
C LEU A 476 -23.51 13.44 -23.24
N GLY A 477 -23.96 14.38 -24.07
CA GLY A 477 -23.09 15.41 -24.65
C GLY A 477 -22.35 16.21 -23.57
N ASN A 478 -23.01 16.49 -22.44
CA ASN A 478 -22.38 17.24 -21.37
C ASN A 478 -21.32 16.44 -20.58
N LYS A 479 -21.53 15.13 -20.39
CA LYS A 479 -20.57 14.25 -19.70
C LYS A 479 -19.32 13.95 -20.55
N ILE A 480 -19.48 13.69 -21.84
CA ILE A 480 -18.36 13.38 -22.74
C ILE A 480 -17.47 14.61 -22.94
N THR A 481 -18.08 15.80 -22.98
CA THR A 481 -17.34 17.04 -23.24
C THR A 481 -16.82 17.74 -21.98
N PHE A 482 -16.78 17.05 -20.83
CA PHE A 482 -16.37 17.63 -19.54
C PHE A 482 -17.06 18.97 -19.21
N GLY A 483 -18.33 19.14 -19.60
CA GLY A 483 -19.07 20.37 -19.33
C GLY A 483 -18.74 21.57 -20.24
N ARG A 484 -17.98 21.41 -21.33
CA ARG A 484 -17.57 22.54 -22.20
C ARG A 484 -18.66 23.03 -23.16
N VAL A 485 -19.64 22.19 -23.52
CA VAL A 485 -20.59 22.50 -24.62
C VAL A 485 -21.97 22.92 -24.10
N PHE A 486 -22.43 22.42 -22.95
CA PHE A 486 -23.73 22.81 -22.39
C PHE A 486 -23.55 23.38 -20.98
N ARG A 487 -23.59 24.72 -20.89
CA ARG A 487 -23.59 25.46 -19.61
C ARG A 487 -24.91 25.18 -18.88
N ASP A 488 -24.82 24.81 -17.59
CA ASP A 488 -25.99 24.63 -16.72
C ASP A 488 -26.84 25.90 -16.72
N HIS A 489 -28.05 25.84 -17.29
CA HIS A 489 -29.11 26.75 -16.86
C HIS A 489 -29.61 26.22 -15.51
N SER A 490 -29.57 27.09 -14.51
CA SER A 490 -30.10 26.91 -13.16
C SER A 490 -31.42 26.12 -13.16
N MET A 491 -31.39 24.90 -12.61
CA MET A 491 -32.58 24.10 -12.34
C MET A 491 -33.47 24.84 -11.33
N GLY A 492 -34.74 25.03 -11.69
CA GLY A 492 -35.77 25.53 -10.79
C GLY A 492 -36.22 24.47 -9.77
N PRO A 493 -37.04 24.85 -8.79
CA PRO A 493 -37.43 24.00 -7.66
C PRO A 493 -38.12 22.68 -8.06
N ASP A 494 -38.81 22.66 -9.20
CA ASP A 494 -39.64 21.52 -9.66
C ASP A 494 -38.84 20.30 -10.12
N ASP A 495 -37.57 20.45 -10.51
CA ASP A 495 -36.73 19.31 -10.94
C ASP A 495 -36.25 18.45 -9.74
N THR A 496 -36.43 18.95 -8.52
CA THR A 496 -35.93 18.33 -7.30
C THR A 496 -36.82 17.18 -6.80
N GLU A 497 -38.13 17.24 -7.03
CA GLU A 497 -39.09 16.19 -6.63
C GLU A 497 -39.07 14.98 -7.58
N ALA A 498 -38.94 15.22 -8.89
CA ALA A 498 -38.84 14.15 -9.88
C ALA A 498 -37.54 13.34 -9.71
N SER A 499 -36.44 14.01 -9.34
CA SER A 499 -35.16 13.33 -9.09
C SER A 499 -35.08 12.63 -7.73
N SER A 500 -35.91 13.00 -6.73
CA SER A 500 -35.94 12.28 -5.45
C SER A 500 -36.76 11.00 -5.50
N LYS A 501 -37.81 10.94 -6.33
CA LYS A 501 -38.62 9.72 -6.52
C LYS A 501 -37.89 8.66 -7.36
N ALA A 502 -37.19 9.06 -8.43
CA ALA A 502 -36.43 8.11 -9.26
C ALA A 502 -35.21 7.49 -8.56
N ASN A 503 -34.57 8.21 -7.64
CA ASN A 503 -33.33 7.74 -6.98
C ASN A 503 -33.60 6.83 -5.76
N ASN A 504 -34.87 6.69 -5.34
CA ASN A 504 -35.28 5.83 -4.22
C ASN A 504 -35.73 4.43 -4.66
N GLN A 505 -35.93 4.18 -5.97
CA GLN A 505 -36.47 2.91 -6.48
C GLN A 505 -35.44 2.03 -7.21
N GLN A 506 -34.21 2.48 -7.44
CA GLN A 506 -33.23 1.74 -8.25
C GLN A 506 -31.84 1.72 -7.60
N LEU A 507 -31.63 0.83 -6.63
CA LEU A 507 -30.32 0.29 -6.29
C LEU A 507 -30.48 -1.17 -5.80
N PRO A 508 -29.66 -2.12 -6.28
CA PRO A 508 -29.72 -3.52 -5.84
C PRO A 508 -29.28 -3.64 -4.39
N THR A 509 -29.98 -4.48 -3.64
CA THR A 509 -29.63 -4.97 -2.30
C THR A 509 -28.48 -5.96 -2.37
N ASP A 510 -27.27 -5.49 -2.62
CA ASP A 510 -26.04 -6.26 -2.31
C ASP A 510 -25.34 -5.58 -1.13
N GLN A 511 -25.71 -6.04 0.07
CA GLN A 511 -25.00 -5.70 1.31
C GLN A 511 -23.82 -6.67 1.49
N PRO A 512 -22.57 -6.18 1.61
CA PRO A 512 -21.54 -6.98 2.26
C PRO A 512 -21.84 -7.06 3.77
N SER A 513 -21.49 -8.18 4.37
CA SER A 513 -21.83 -8.71 5.70
C SER A 513 -21.25 -7.96 6.91
N TRP A 514 -21.33 -6.61 6.95
CA TRP A 514 -20.94 -5.82 8.14
C TRP A 514 -22.09 -5.59 9.14
N ARG A 515 -23.35 -5.94 8.79
CA ARG A 515 -24.51 -5.72 9.68
C ARG A 515 -24.52 -6.58 10.95
N LEU A 516 -23.76 -7.68 11.00
CA LEU A 516 -23.62 -8.50 12.20
C LEU A 516 -22.63 -7.94 13.24
N GLN A 517 -21.77 -6.99 12.88
CA GLN A 517 -20.87 -6.33 13.84
C GLN A 517 -21.45 -5.06 14.48
N ILE A 518 -22.58 -4.55 13.98
CA ILE A 518 -23.20 -3.32 14.52
C ILE A 518 -24.18 -3.60 15.66
N HIS A 519 -24.72 -4.81 15.76
CA HIS A 519 -25.52 -5.19 16.94
C HIS A 519 -24.66 -5.31 18.21
N GLY A 520 -23.34 -5.52 18.10
CA GLY A 520 -22.40 -5.42 19.23
C GLY A 520 -21.99 -3.98 19.57
N ALA A 521 -22.03 -3.05 18.60
CA ALA A 521 -21.61 -1.66 18.78
C ALA A 521 -22.73 -0.72 19.28
N LEU A 522 -23.99 -1.11 19.15
CA LEU A 522 -25.13 -0.34 19.69
C LEU A 522 -25.29 -0.43 21.21
N ASN A 523 -24.59 -1.36 21.88
CA ASN A 523 -24.57 -1.46 23.35
C ASN A 523 -23.48 -0.62 24.02
N LEU A 524 -22.57 0.02 23.28
CA LEU A 524 -21.50 0.86 23.84
C LEU A 524 -21.78 2.38 23.79
N LEU A 525 -22.99 2.78 23.40
CA LEU A 525 -23.45 4.19 23.44
C LEU A 525 -24.54 4.44 24.49
N ARG A 526 -24.67 3.56 25.49
CA ARG A 526 -25.38 3.86 26.75
C ARG A 526 -24.36 4.27 27.80
N LEU A 527 -24.34 5.56 28.13
CA LEU A 527 -23.95 6.24 29.39
C LEU A 527 -23.86 7.74 29.03
N SER A 528 -24.52 8.72 29.65
CA SER A 528 -25.59 8.83 30.64
C SER A 528 -25.95 10.36 30.74
N PRO A 529 -27.12 10.73 31.30
CA PRO A 529 -27.75 12.06 31.15
C PRO A 529 -27.49 13.03 32.34
N PRO A 530 -27.78 14.33 32.19
CA PRO A 530 -28.65 14.96 33.19
C PRO A 530 -29.56 16.05 32.57
N VAL A 531 -30.80 15.71 32.17
CA VAL A 531 -31.88 16.74 32.03
C VAL A 531 -33.28 16.18 32.36
N TYR A 532 -33.49 14.87 32.53
CA TYR A 532 -34.85 14.31 32.66
C TYR A 532 -35.42 14.23 34.10
N ARG A 533 -35.14 15.22 34.97
CA ARG A 533 -35.70 15.29 36.33
C ARG A 533 -36.17 16.71 36.70
N ILE A 534 -37.15 17.25 35.98
CA ILE A 534 -37.98 18.38 36.49
C ILE A 534 -39.49 18.18 36.21
N ILE A 535 -39.91 17.24 35.37
CA ILE A 535 -41.34 17.00 35.11
C ILE A 535 -41.69 15.57 35.54
N LEU A 536 -42.03 15.38 36.82
CA LEU A 536 -42.86 14.28 37.38
C LEU A 536 -42.86 14.34 38.93
N ALA A 537 -43.14 15.50 39.51
CA ALA A 537 -43.28 15.64 40.96
C ALA A 537 -44.36 16.65 41.36
N THR A 538 -45.57 16.55 40.79
CA THR A 538 -46.78 17.19 41.35
C THR A 538 -48.03 16.50 40.83
N CYS A 539 -48.45 15.39 41.46
CA CYS A 539 -49.87 15.06 41.72
C CYS A 539 -49.97 13.71 42.48
N PRO A 540 -50.73 13.62 43.58
CA PRO A 540 -50.86 12.40 44.38
C PRO A 540 -51.89 11.42 43.78
N PRO A 541 -51.77 10.10 43.98
CA PRO A 541 -52.80 9.14 43.59
C PRO A 541 -53.88 9.03 44.67
N GLY A 542 -55.15 9.22 44.28
CA GLY A 542 -56.32 8.78 45.07
C GLY A 542 -56.62 7.30 44.83
N PRO A 543 -57.24 6.59 45.79
CA PRO A 543 -57.42 5.14 45.72
C PRO A 543 -58.76 4.78 45.08
N ILE A 544 -58.79 3.80 44.17
CA ILE A 544 -60.04 3.10 43.84
C ILE A 544 -59.80 1.58 43.77
N SER A 545 -60.73 0.93 44.46
CA SER A 545 -60.95 -0.45 44.86
C SER A 545 -60.95 -1.53 43.78
N ASN A 546 -60.58 -2.73 44.23
CA ASN A 546 -60.97 -4.03 43.70
C ASN A 546 -62.48 -4.16 43.47
N SER A 547 -62.86 -4.84 42.38
CA SER A 547 -63.92 -5.86 42.42
C SER A 547 -63.94 -6.70 41.13
N SER A 548 -63.97 -8.01 41.37
CA SER A 548 -64.40 -9.16 40.52
C SER A 548 -63.67 -9.41 39.21
#